data_AF-A0A183J907-F1
#
_entry.id   AF-A0A183J907-F1
#
_cell.length_a   1.000
_cell.length_b   1.000
_cell.length_c   1.000
_cell.angle_alpha   90.00
_cell.angle_beta   90.00
_cell.angle_gamma   90.00
#
_symmetry.space_group_name_H-M   'P 1'
#
loop_
_entity.id
_entity.type
_entity.pdbx_description
1 polymer ?
#
loop_
_entity_poly.entity_id
_entity_poly.type
_entity_poly.pdbx_seq_one_letter_code
_entity_poly.pdbx_strand_id
1 'polypeptide(L)'
;LNFRNVWKYFLAQNDFISARKYAASNRHNLDVVLKKQADQLFEDKKFVAAAEIYAMTQTPFEEVVLKFLQLDDKNGLKTFFLKKLDTFSPTEVLLSNPGAVKQLLYSHGDLETLVYVFGLLKGEFFFYQLFAFCHVNFDDEQYA
;
A
#
# COMPACT_ATOMS: atom_id res chain seq x y z
N LEU A 1 -2.85 -17.42 -34.49
CA LEU A 1 -3.11 -16.77 -33.20
C LEU A 1 -2.06 -15.67 -32.99
N ASN A 2 -2.48 -14.41 -32.87
CA ASN A 2 -1.57 -13.32 -32.54
C ASN A 2 -1.16 -13.45 -31.07
N PHE A 3 0.06 -13.93 -30.80
CA PHE A 3 0.57 -14.20 -29.46
C PHE A 3 0.50 -12.98 -28.52
N ARG A 4 0.43 -11.74 -29.05
CA ARG A 4 0.30 -10.51 -28.25
C ARG A 4 -1.01 -10.40 -27.45
N ASN A 5 -2.06 -11.14 -27.81
CA ASN A 5 -3.37 -11.05 -27.15
C ASN A 5 -3.76 -12.32 -26.38
N VAL A 6 -2.87 -13.33 -26.31
CA VAL A 6 -3.17 -14.61 -25.63
C VAL A 6 -3.47 -14.40 -24.14
N TRP A 7 -2.81 -13.43 -23.49
CA TRP A 7 -3.09 -13.07 -22.11
C TRP A 7 -4.55 -12.61 -21.88
N LYS A 8 -5.19 -11.97 -22.87
CA LYS A 8 -6.59 -11.51 -22.77
C LYS A 8 -7.56 -12.69 -22.72
N TYR A 9 -7.26 -13.76 -23.44
CA TYR A 9 -8.06 -14.99 -23.39
C TYR A 9 -8.03 -15.61 -21.99
N PHE A 10 -6.84 -15.78 -21.41
CA PHE A 10 -6.71 -16.30 -20.05
C PHE A 10 -7.30 -15.36 -19.00
N LEU A 11 -7.13 -14.05 -19.18
CA LEU A 11 -7.72 -13.05 -18.29
C LEU A 11 -9.25 -13.11 -18.29
N ALA A 12 -9.88 -13.30 -19.45
CA ALA A 12 -11.34 -13.45 -19.55
C ALA A 12 -11.87 -14.70 -18.83
N GLN A 13 -11.01 -15.71 -18.60
CA GLN A 13 -11.32 -16.92 -17.84
C GLN A 13 -10.92 -16.82 -16.36
N ASN A 14 -10.46 -15.65 -15.90
CA ASN A 14 -9.85 -15.46 -14.58
C ASN A 14 -8.65 -16.41 -14.29
N ASP A 15 -8.00 -16.97 -15.32
CA ASP A 15 -6.74 -17.68 -15.18
C ASP A 15 -5.60 -16.66 -15.09
N PHE A 16 -5.44 -16.09 -13.90
CA PHE A 16 -4.45 -15.06 -13.63
C PHE A 16 -3.01 -15.58 -13.73
N ILE A 17 -2.78 -16.88 -13.49
CA ILE A 17 -1.44 -17.49 -13.57
C ILE A 17 -0.97 -17.46 -15.02
N SER A 18 -1.78 -18.00 -15.93
CA SER A 18 -1.46 -18.01 -17.36
C SER A 18 -1.47 -16.58 -17.92
N ALA A 19 -2.45 -15.76 -17.56
CA ALA A 19 -2.54 -14.38 -18.02
C ALA A 19 -1.28 -13.57 -17.67
N ARG A 20 -0.78 -13.66 -16.43
CA ARG A 20 0.47 -12.99 -16.02
C ARG A 20 1.68 -13.50 -16.80
N LYS A 21 1.79 -14.82 -16.99
CA LYS A 21 2.88 -15.43 -17.77
C LYS A 21 2.94 -14.86 -19.19
N TYR A 22 1.80 -14.76 -19.87
CA TYR A 22 1.73 -14.26 -21.24
C TYR A 22 1.75 -12.72 -21.34
N ALA A 23 1.45 -12.01 -20.26
CA ALA A 23 1.52 -10.54 -20.21
C ALA A 23 2.88 -10.00 -19.76
N ALA A 24 3.75 -10.83 -19.16
CA ALA A 24 5.00 -10.41 -18.51
C ALA A 24 5.97 -9.63 -19.40
N SER A 25 5.95 -9.83 -20.72
CA SER A 25 6.83 -9.13 -21.66
C SER A 25 6.44 -7.67 -21.89
N ASN A 26 5.26 -7.24 -21.45
CA ASN A 26 4.79 -5.86 -21.58
C ASN A 26 4.23 -5.39 -20.23
N ARG A 27 4.87 -4.37 -19.63
CA ARG A 27 4.51 -3.85 -18.30
C ARG A 27 3.07 -3.35 -18.22
N HIS A 28 2.55 -2.74 -19.29
CA HIS A 28 1.17 -2.26 -19.33
C HIS A 28 0.17 -3.42 -19.37
N ASN A 29 0.42 -4.46 -20.17
CA ASN A 29 -0.44 -5.65 -20.19
C ASN A 29 -0.42 -6.38 -18.83
N LEU A 30 0.76 -6.52 -18.24
CA LEU A 30 0.91 -7.14 -16.92
C LEU A 30 0.13 -6.35 -15.86
N ASP A 31 0.20 -5.03 -15.90
CA ASP A 31 -0.54 -4.15 -15.00
C ASP A 31 -2.05 -4.34 -15.09
N VAL A 32 -2.61 -4.44 -16.31
CA VAL A 32 -4.04 -4.73 -16.53
C VAL A 32 -4.44 -6.06 -15.89
N VAL A 33 -3.62 -7.11 -16.06
CA VAL A 33 -3.88 -8.42 -15.47
C VAL A 33 -3.84 -8.35 -13.94
N LEU A 34 -2.84 -7.69 -13.36
CA LEU A 34 -2.68 -7.54 -11.91
C LEU A 34 -3.82 -6.71 -11.30
N LYS A 35 -4.22 -5.60 -11.95
CA LYS A 35 -5.36 -4.79 -11.49
C LYS A 35 -6.64 -5.62 -11.45
N LYS A 36 -6.94 -6.36 -12.52
CA LYS A 36 -8.14 -7.22 -12.56
C LYS A 36 -8.08 -8.33 -11.50
N GLN A 37 -6.91 -8.90 -11.24
CA GLN A 37 -6.71 -9.88 -10.18
C GLN A 37 -6.97 -9.27 -8.79
N ALA A 38 -6.42 -8.08 -8.53
CA ALA A 38 -6.61 -7.37 -7.26
C ALA A 38 -8.08 -6.99 -7.04
N ASP A 39 -8.75 -6.48 -8.09
CA ASP A 39 -10.18 -6.17 -8.06
C ASP A 39 -11.01 -7.42 -7.73
N GLN A 40 -10.74 -8.56 -8.37
CA GLN A 40 -11.44 -9.82 -8.07
C GLN A 40 -11.22 -10.28 -6.62
N LEU A 41 -9.98 -10.22 -6.12
CA LEU A 41 -9.68 -10.56 -4.73
C LEU A 41 -10.39 -9.62 -3.75
N PHE A 42 -10.51 -8.34 -4.09
CA PHE A 42 -11.22 -7.36 -3.28
C PHE A 42 -12.73 -7.64 -3.26
N GLU A 43 -13.33 -7.94 -4.41
CA GLU A 43 -14.74 -8.37 -4.54
C GLU A 43 -15.02 -9.65 -3.73
N ASP A 44 -14.07 -10.60 -3.74
CA ASP A 44 -14.11 -11.83 -2.93
C ASP A 44 -13.89 -11.59 -1.42
N LYS A 45 -13.75 -10.32 -0.97
CA LYS A 45 -13.42 -9.92 0.40
C LYS A 45 -12.08 -10.45 0.93
N LYS A 46 -11.17 -10.87 0.04
CA LYS A 46 -9.80 -11.30 0.37
C LYS A 46 -8.88 -10.08 0.43
N PHE A 47 -9.17 -9.16 1.34
CA PHE A 47 -8.60 -7.81 1.38
C PHE A 47 -7.06 -7.79 1.50
N VAL A 48 -6.48 -8.65 2.32
CA VAL A 48 -5.01 -8.74 2.46
C VAL A 48 -4.36 -9.18 1.15
N ALA A 49 -4.88 -10.22 0.51
CA ALA A 49 -4.36 -10.70 -0.77
C ALA A 49 -4.55 -9.65 -1.88
N ALA A 50 -5.70 -8.97 -1.91
CA ALA A 50 -5.95 -7.87 -2.83
C ALA A 50 -4.91 -6.75 -2.66
N ALA A 51 -4.60 -6.37 -1.42
CA ALA A 51 -3.62 -5.35 -1.08
C ALA A 51 -2.21 -5.68 -1.58
N GLU A 52 -1.78 -6.94 -1.42
CA GLU A 52 -0.48 -7.40 -1.94
C GLU A 52 -0.38 -7.24 -3.46
N ILE A 53 -1.44 -7.58 -4.19
CA ILE A 53 -1.45 -7.45 -5.65
C ILE A 53 -1.55 -5.97 -6.05
N TYR A 54 -2.42 -5.16 -5.42
CA TYR A 54 -2.51 -3.72 -5.71
C TYR A 54 -1.17 -3.00 -5.55
N ALA A 55 -0.36 -3.39 -4.55
CA ALA A 55 0.97 -2.82 -4.36
C ALA A 55 1.88 -3.00 -5.60
N MET A 56 1.70 -4.09 -6.35
CA MET A 56 2.46 -4.38 -7.57
C MET A 56 1.90 -3.67 -8.82
N THR A 57 0.73 -3.04 -8.74
CA THR A 57 0.10 -2.32 -9.86
C THR A 57 0.54 -0.86 -9.96
N GLN A 58 0.23 -0.24 -11.09
CA GLN A 58 0.30 1.19 -11.37
C GLN A 58 -1.04 1.90 -11.07
N THR A 59 -1.98 1.24 -10.37
CA THR A 59 -3.21 1.88 -9.90
C THR A 59 -2.85 3.09 -9.03
N PRO A 60 -3.51 4.25 -9.20
CA PRO A 60 -3.26 5.43 -8.38
C PRO A 60 -3.31 5.09 -6.89
N PHE A 61 -2.35 5.60 -6.13
CA PHE A 61 -2.21 5.31 -4.71
C PHE A 61 -3.49 5.67 -3.94
N GLU A 62 -4.03 6.86 -4.23
CA GLU A 62 -5.24 7.39 -3.62
C GLU A 62 -6.46 6.50 -3.92
N GLU A 63 -6.59 5.96 -5.14
CA GLU A 63 -7.67 5.04 -5.52
C GLU A 63 -7.65 3.79 -4.63
N VAL A 64 -6.48 3.18 -4.44
CA VAL A 64 -6.35 1.98 -3.61
C VAL A 64 -6.61 2.30 -2.14
N VAL A 65 -6.02 3.37 -1.60
CA VAL A 65 -6.21 3.78 -0.20
C VAL A 65 -7.68 4.06 0.11
N LEU A 66 -8.38 4.79 -0.76
CA LEU A 66 -9.80 5.10 -0.58
C LEU A 66 -10.67 3.83 -0.56
N LYS A 67 -10.34 2.79 -1.33
CA LYS A 67 -11.03 1.50 -1.27
C LYS A 67 -10.91 0.84 0.10
N PHE A 68 -9.70 0.80 0.67
CA PHE A 68 -9.45 0.15 1.96
C PHE A 68 -9.89 0.98 3.16
N LEU A 69 -9.92 2.32 3.05
CA LEU A 69 -10.39 3.19 4.14
C LEU A 69 -11.86 2.96 4.49
N GLN A 70 -12.67 2.54 3.52
CA GLN A 70 -14.10 2.22 3.68
C GLN A 70 -14.35 0.92 4.46
N LEU A 71 -13.32 0.12 4.72
CA LEU A 71 -13.42 -1.15 5.45
C LEU A 71 -13.14 -0.93 6.94
N ASP A 72 -13.83 -1.66 7.80
CA ASP A 72 -13.56 -1.65 9.24
C ASP A 72 -12.18 -2.31 9.54
N ASP A 73 -11.85 -3.39 8.84
CA ASP A 73 -10.57 -4.09 8.97
C ASP A 73 -9.44 -3.33 8.23
N LYS A 74 -8.42 -2.91 8.98
CA LYS A 74 -7.26 -2.17 8.47
C LYS A 74 -6.08 -3.05 8.04
N ASN A 75 -6.19 -4.38 8.17
CA ASN A 75 -5.12 -5.31 7.77
C ASN A 75 -4.74 -5.17 6.30
N GLY A 76 -5.72 -5.06 5.40
CA GLY A 76 -5.46 -4.84 3.97
C GLY A 76 -4.70 -3.54 3.70
N LEU A 77 -5.09 -2.44 4.38
CA LEU A 77 -4.41 -1.15 4.23
C LEU A 77 -2.96 -1.21 4.73
N LYS A 78 -2.73 -1.84 5.90
CA LYS A 78 -1.38 -2.06 6.45
C LYS A 78 -0.51 -2.86 5.48
N THR A 79 -1.03 -3.96 4.94
CA THR A 79 -0.31 -4.79 3.96
C THR A 79 0.00 -4.02 2.68
N PHE A 80 -0.94 -3.22 2.16
CA PHE A 80 -0.70 -2.39 0.97
C PHE A 80 0.46 -1.43 1.20
N PHE A 81 0.48 -0.73 2.34
CA PHE A 81 1.59 0.19 2.65
C PHE A 81 2.93 -0.52 2.79
N LEU A 82 2.99 -1.62 3.54
CA LEU A 82 4.23 -2.39 3.70
C LEU A 82 4.77 -2.84 2.35
N LYS A 83 3.91 -3.45 1.51
CA LYS A 83 4.31 -3.91 0.18
C LYS A 83 4.67 -2.76 -0.76
N LYS A 84 3.97 -1.63 -0.70
CA LYS A 84 4.31 -0.48 -1.55
C LYS A 84 5.66 0.10 -1.14
N LEU A 85 5.94 0.23 0.17
CA LEU A 85 7.24 0.65 0.69
C LEU A 85 8.37 -0.27 0.21
N ASP A 86 8.16 -1.58 0.15
CA ASP A 86 9.14 -2.53 -0.42
C ASP A 86 9.46 -2.26 -1.90
N THR A 87 8.53 -1.65 -2.66
CA THR A 87 8.72 -1.39 -4.11
C THR A 87 9.48 -0.11 -4.43
N PHE A 88 9.69 0.75 -3.43
CA PHE A 88 10.39 2.00 -3.63
C PHE A 88 11.76 1.95 -2.97
N SER A 89 12.72 2.69 -3.52
CA SER A 89 13.82 3.11 -2.67
C SER A 89 13.22 3.97 -1.53
N PRO A 90 13.59 3.75 -0.26
CA PRO A 90 13.02 4.51 0.86
C PRO A 90 12.99 6.03 0.61
N THR A 91 13.95 6.54 -0.16
CA THR A 91 14.11 7.94 -0.53
C THR A 91 13.06 8.47 -1.52
N GLU A 92 12.55 7.67 -2.47
CA GLU A 92 11.64 8.17 -3.53
C GLU A 92 10.18 8.35 -3.08
N VAL A 93 9.69 7.51 -2.17
CA VAL A 93 8.32 7.62 -1.61
C VAL A 93 8.15 8.88 -0.80
N LEU A 94 9.19 9.17 -0.03
CA LEU A 94 9.15 10.16 1.01
C LEU A 94 9.30 11.57 0.43
N LEU A 95 10.00 11.70 -0.70
CA LEU A 95 10.20 12.99 -1.38
C LEU A 95 9.07 13.36 -2.34
N SER A 96 8.31 12.38 -2.85
CA SER A 96 7.28 12.62 -3.87
C SER A 96 5.96 13.14 -3.31
N ASN A 97 5.57 12.79 -2.07
CA ASN A 97 4.40 13.39 -1.42
C ASN A 97 4.47 13.38 0.13
N PRO A 98 5.41 14.16 0.72
CA PRO A 98 5.65 14.17 2.16
C PRO A 98 4.45 14.65 2.99
N GLY A 99 3.61 15.52 2.42
CA GLY A 99 2.42 16.05 3.11
C GLY A 99 1.33 14.99 3.32
N ALA A 100 1.01 14.22 2.26
CA ALA A 100 0.00 13.17 2.35
C ALA A 100 0.44 12.03 3.27
N VAL A 101 1.71 11.64 3.22
CA VAL A 101 2.27 10.61 4.10
C VAL A 101 2.21 11.06 5.56
N LYS A 102 2.64 12.30 5.84
CA LYS A 102 2.58 12.87 7.19
C LYS A 102 1.13 12.93 7.72
N GLN A 103 0.18 13.36 6.90
CA GLN A 103 -1.22 13.46 7.31
C GLN A 103 -1.89 12.10 7.55
N LEU A 104 -1.57 11.10 6.72
CA LEU A 104 -2.11 9.75 6.86
C LEU A 104 -1.54 9.02 8.09
N LEU A 105 -0.27 9.28 8.42
CA LEU A 105 0.35 8.79 9.65
C LEU A 105 -0.25 9.46 10.90
N TYR A 106 -0.52 10.77 10.86
CA TYR A 106 -1.17 11.47 11.98
C TYR A 106 -2.62 11.05 12.19
N SER A 107 -3.37 10.77 11.12
CA SER A 107 -4.78 10.46 11.24
C SER A 107 -5.03 9.01 11.65
N HIS A 108 -4.16 8.07 11.24
CA HIS A 108 -4.46 6.63 11.29
C HIS A 108 -3.29 5.73 11.75
N GLY A 109 -2.10 6.27 12.01
CA GLY A 109 -0.98 5.51 12.57
C GLY A 109 -0.97 5.56 14.09
N ASP A 110 -0.65 4.45 14.76
CA ASP A 110 -0.24 4.53 16.16
C ASP A 110 1.11 5.27 16.27
N LEU A 111 1.40 5.77 17.47
CA LEU A 111 2.60 6.56 17.74
C LEU A 111 3.89 5.81 17.36
N GLU A 112 3.90 4.48 17.49
CA GLU A 112 5.03 3.63 17.08
C GLU A 112 5.24 3.61 15.57
N THR A 113 4.16 3.55 14.79
CA THR A 113 4.19 3.61 13.31
C THR A 113 4.66 4.97 12.85
N LEU A 114 4.21 6.05 13.53
CA LEU A 114 4.70 7.40 13.32
C LEU A 114 6.21 7.49 13.60
N VAL A 115 6.68 7.01 14.75
CA VAL A 115 8.11 7.02 15.16
C VAL A 115 8.96 6.22 14.18
N TYR A 116 8.50 5.04 13.76
CA TYR A 116 9.22 4.18 12.83
C TYR A 116 9.34 4.81 11.44
N VAL A 117 8.25 5.35 10.90
CA VAL A 117 8.25 6.00 9.58
C VAL A 117 9.00 7.33 9.62
N PHE A 118 8.89 8.12 10.70
CA PHE A 118 9.72 9.32 10.90
C PHE A 118 11.21 8.98 11.06
N GLY A 119 11.55 7.86 11.69
CA GLY A 119 12.92 7.36 11.82
C GLY A 119 13.51 6.93 10.48
N LEU A 120 12.73 6.22 9.66
CA LEU A 120 13.09 5.89 8.27
C LEU A 120 13.23 7.13 7.39
N LEU A 121 12.40 8.16 7.63
CA LEU A 121 12.39 9.44 6.92
C LEU A 121 13.64 10.29 7.11
N LYS A 122 14.30 10.21 8.27
CA LYS A 122 15.42 11.09 8.61
C LYS A 122 16.81 10.47 8.47
N GLY A 123 16.93 9.17 8.21
CA GLY A 123 18.23 8.52 8.00
C GLY A 123 19.18 8.52 9.21
N GLU A 124 18.84 9.20 10.31
CA GLU A 124 19.61 9.21 11.54
C GLU A 124 18.72 8.82 12.72
N PHE A 125 19.07 7.69 13.31
CA PHE A 125 18.60 7.25 14.61
C PHE A 125 18.93 8.30 15.68
N PHE A 126 17.94 9.03 16.18
CA PHE A 126 18.04 9.71 17.48
C PHE A 126 16.77 9.47 18.29
N PHE A 127 16.81 8.46 19.14
CA PHE A 127 15.69 7.97 19.96
C PHE A 127 15.36 8.86 21.18
N TYR A 128 16.08 9.94 21.44
CA TYR A 128 16.00 10.63 22.73
C TYR A 128 15.17 11.92 22.77
N GLN A 129 14.73 12.48 21.64
CA GLN A 129 13.95 13.74 21.65
C GLN A 129 12.44 13.58 21.45
N LEU A 130 11.98 12.48 20.84
CA LEU A 130 10.53 12.28 20.63
C LEU A 130 9.80 11.75 21.88
N PHE A 131 10.50 11.01 22.75
CA PHE A 131 9.93 10.49 24.00
C PHE A 131 9.55 11.62 24.97
N ALA A 132 10.31 12.72 24.96
CA ALA A 132 10.04 13.88 25.82
C ALA A 132 8.82 14.71 25.36
N PHE A 133 8.43 14.65 24.08
CA PHE A 133 7.29 15.42 23.56
C PHE A 133 5.97 14.66 23.71
N CYS A 134 6.01 13.33 23.67
CA CYS A 134 4.82 12.49 23.83
C CYS A 134 4.37 12.39 25.30
N HIS A 135 5.29 12.53 26.27
CA HIS A 135 4.95 12.52 27.70
C HIS A 135 4.34 13.83 28.21
N VAL A 136 4.47 14.93 27.46
CA VAL A 136 3.95 16.26 27.88
C VAL A 136 2.51 16.50 27.44
N ASN A 137 1.98 15.72 26.49
CA ASN A 137 0.63 15.92 25.93
C ASN A 137 -0.32 14.73 26.19
N PHE A 138 0.04 13.78 27.05
CA PHE A 138 -0.78 12.60 27.36
C PHE A 138 -1.23 12.49 28.82
N ASP A 139 -1.02 13.54 29.64
CA ASP A 139 -1.42 13.54 31.05
C ASP A 139 -2.75 14.28 31.34
N ASP A 140 -3.45 14.85 30.35
CA ASP A 140 -4.65 15.67 30.61
C ASP A 140 -6.02 15.07 30.19
N GLU A 141 -6.10 13.81 29.75
CA GLU A 141 -7.41 13.17 29.45
C GLU A 141 -7.58 11.77 30.04
N GLN A 142 -7.10 11.56 31.27
CA GLN A 142 -7.48 10.39 32.06
C GLN A 142 -7.97 10.67 33.49
N TYR A 143 -8.51 11.86 33.79
CA TYR A 143 -9.36 12.06 34.98
C TYR A 143 -10.39 13.18 34.78
N ALA A 144 -11.57 12.82 34.26
CA ALA A 144 -12.87 13.41 34.63
C ALA A 144 -14.00 12.43 34.26
#